data_AF-A0A4U9TL77-F1
#
_entry.id   AF-A0A4U9TL77-F1
#
_cell.length_a   1.000
_cell.length_b   1.000
_cell.length_c   1.000
_cell.angle_alpha   90.00
_cell.angle_beta   90.00
_cell.angle_gamma   90.00
#
_symmetry.space_group_name_H-M   'P 1'
#
loop_
_entity.id
_entity.type
_entity.pdbx_description
1 polymer ?
#
loop_
_entity_poly.entity_id
_entity_poly.type
_entity_poly.pdbx_seq_one_letter_code
_entity_poly.pdbx_strand_id
1 'polypeptide(L)'
;MQLTFLGTGGAQQVPAFGCDCLVCQQARREPAFRRRPCSAMIKFQGETTLLDAGLSSLERRFAAGEIQRFLLTHYHMDHVQGLFPLRWGCGNAIPIYGPADEQGCDDLFKHPGILAFHPPLTPL
;
A
#
# COMPACT_ATOMS: atom_id res chain seq x y z
N MET A 1 2.67 -10.20 17.89
CA MET A 1 2.61 -9.13 16.87
C MET A 1 3.78 -9.34 15.91
N GLN A 2 3.57 -9.22 14.60
CA GLN A 2 4.63 -9.33 13.58
C GLN A 2 4.52 -8.16 12.60
N LEU A 3 5.65 -7.48 12.32
CA LEU A 3 5.78 -6.47 11.28
C LEU A 3 6.59 -7.05 10.12
N THR A 4 6.09 -6.89 8.89
CA THR A 4 6.77 -7.33 7.66
C THR A 4 6.87 -6.17 6.68
N PHE A 5 8.07 -5.82 6.23
CA PHE A 5 8.24 -4.85 5.15
C PHE A 5 7.85 -5.47 3.81
N LEU A 6 6.88 -4.87 3.12
CA LEU A 6 6.44 -5.29 1.79
C LEU A 6 7.19 -4.54 0.69
N GLY A 7 7.62 -3.31 0.98
CA GLY A 7 8.51 -2.49 0.17
C GLY A 7 9.30 -1.52 1.05
N THR A 8 10.50 -1.16 0.58
CA THR A 8 11.47 -0.33 1.32
C THR A 8 12.14 0.70 0.40
N GLY A 9 11.47 1.12 -0.66
CA GLY A 9 11.93 2.15 -1.59
C GLY A 9 10.92 3.30 -1.65
N GLY A 10 11.29 4.42 -2.26
CA GLY A 10 10.31 5.46 -2.61
C GLY A 10 9.68 5.20 -3.99
N ALA A 11 8.98 6.20 -4.51
CA ALA A 11 8.37 6.20 -5.86
C ALA A 11 9.30 5.71 -6.99
N GLN A 12 10.58 6.08 -6.96
CA GLN A 12 11.57 5.70 -7.97
C GLN A 12 11.82 4.18 -8.04
N GLN A 13 11.67 3.49 -6.89
CA GLN A 13 11.98 2.08 -6.70
C GLN A 13 13.46 1.72 -6.98
N VAL A 14 13.82 0.47 -6.74
CA VAL A 14 15.10 -0.11 -7.16
C VAL A 14 14.82 -1.49 -7.78
N PRO A 15 15.25 -1.76 -9.02
CA PRO A 15 16.00 -0.87 -9.92
C PRO A 15 15.17 0.31 -10.43
N ALA A 16 15.80 1.47 -10.60
CA ALA A 16 15.19 2.60 -11.29
C ALA A 16 15.08 2.30 -12.79
N PHE A 17 13.99 2.74 -13.42
CA PHE A 17 13.74 2.54 -14.85
C PHE A 17 14.87 3.15 -15.70
N GLY A 18 15.47 2.35 -16.59
CA GLY A 18 16.57 2.78 -17.46
C GLY A 18 17.93 2.98 -16.77
N CYS A 19 18.08 2.73 -15.46
CA CYS A 19 19.36 2.90 -14.78
C CYS A 19 20.24 1.65 -14.87
N ASP A 20 21.53 1.87 -15.17
CA ASP A 20 22.58 0.86 -15.28
C ASP A 20 23.68 0.99 -14.21
N CYS A 21 23.43 1.70 -13.10
CA CYS A 21 24.38 1.71 -11.98
C CYS A 21 24.51 0.31 -11.35
N LEU A 22 25.60 0.08 -10.59
CA LEU A 22 25.89 -1.22 -9.97
C LEU A 22 24.71 -1.77 -9.14
N VAL A 23 24.05 -0.90 -8.36
CA VAL A 23 22.91 -1.28 -7.51
C VAL A 23 21.70 -1.71 -8.34
N CYS A 24 21.38 -0.98 -9.41
CA CYS A 24 20.24 -1.32 -10.27
C CYS A 24 20.50 -2.60 -11.07
N GLN A 25 21.72 -2.78 -11.58
CA GLN A 25 22.11 -4.03 -12.25
C GLN A 25 21.99 -5.23 -11.29
N GLN A 26 22.46 -5.07 -10.05
CA GLN A 26 22.33 -6.11 -9.04
C GLN A 26 20.86 -6.44 -8.74
N ALA A 27 20.01 -5.44 -8.48
CA ALA A 27 18.59 -5.65 -8.20
C ALA A 27 17.80 -6.27 -9.37
N ARG A 28 18.25 -6.09 -10.62
CA ARG A 28 17.68 -6.82 -11.76
C ARG A 28 17.97 -8.31 -11.68
N ARG A 29 19.22 -8.68 -11.37
CA ARG A 29 19.71 -10.08 -11.28
C ARG A 29 19.24 -10.79 -10.01
N GLU A 30 19.21 -10.09 -8.88
CA GLU A 30 18.95 -10.62 -7.55
C GLU A 30 17.71 -9.96 -6.93
N PRO A 31 16.54 -10.64 -6.94
CA PRO A 31 15.27 -10.05 -6.46
C PRO A 31 15.29 -9.54 -5.02
N ALA A 32 16.17 -10.06 -4.16
CA ALA A 32 16.32 -9.63 -2.77
C ALA A 32 16.81 -8.17 -2.64
N PHE A 33 17.48 -7.63 -3.66
CA PHE A 33 17.95 -6.24 -3.70
C PHE A 33 16.92 -5.27 -4.30
N ARG A 34 15.75 -5.76 -4.73
CA ARG A 34 14.68 -4.90 -5.24
C ARG A 34 13.99 -4.17 -4.11
N ARG A 35 13.74 -2.88 -4.31
CA ARG A 35 13.00 -2.03 -3.38
C ARG A 35 11.74 -1.51 -4.06
N ARG A 36 10.59 -1.99 -3.59
CA ARG A 36 9.27 -1.55 -4.02
C ARG A 36 8.80 -0.37 -3.15
N PRO A 37 7.72 0.35 -3.52
CA PRO A 37 7.23 1.49 -2.73
C PRO A 37 7.01 1.14 -1.27
N CYS A 38 7.34 2.10 -0.40
CA CYS A 38 7.38 1.94 1.04
C CYS A 38 6.02 1.46 1.56
N SER A 39 6.02 0.29 2.18
CA SER A 39 4.80 -0.32 2.72
C SER A 39 5.15 -1.46 3.66
N ALA A 40 4.28 -1.71 4.62
CA ALA A 40 4.46 -2.80 5.57
C ALA A 40 3.12 -3.49 5.90
N MET A 41 3.23 -4.66 6.50
CA MET A 41 2.10 -5.45 6.99
C MET A 41 2.31 -5.73 8.46
N ILE A 42 1.29 -5.44 9.27
CA ILE A 42 1.21 -5.86 10.66
C ILE A 42 0.24 -7.03 10.74
N LYS A 43 0.71 -8.14 11.31
CA LYS A 43 -0.14 -9.25 11.76
C LYS A 43 -0.27 -9.25 13.28
N PHE A 44 -1.50 -9.12 13.77
CA PHE A 44 -1.80 -9.10 15.20
C PHE A 44 -3.16 -9.74 15.45
N GLN A 45 -3.24 -10.68 16.40
CA GLN A 45 -4.47 -11.38 16.78
C GLN A 45 -5.27 -11.97 15.60
N GLY A 46 -4.57 -12.49 14.58
CA GLY A 46 -5.18 -13.07 13.38
C GLY A 46 -5.62 -12.06 12.32
N GLU A 47 -5.47 -10.76 12.58
CA GLU A 47 -5.81 -9.69 11.65
C GLU A 47 -4.57 -9.15 10.92
N THR A 48 -4.79 -8.72 9.69
CA THR A 48 -3.82 -8.08 8.80
C THR A 48 -4.16 -6.60 8.64
N THR A 49 -3.26 -5.74 9.10
CA THR A 49 -3.27 -4.30 8.82
C THR A 49 -2.16 -3.99 7.83
N LEU A 50 -2.48 -3.33 6.72
CA LEU A 50 -1.48 -2.81 5.79
C LEU A 50 -1.15 -1.36 6.12
N LEU A 51 0.14 -1.07 6.27
CA LEU A 51 0.68 0.29 6.33
C LEU A 51 1.03 0.72 4.92
N ASP A 52 0.32 1.72 4.43
CA ASP A 52 0.29 2.14 3.03
C ASP A 52 -0.13 1.03 2.05
N ALA A 53 -0.34 1.42 0.80
CA ALA A 53 -0.85 0.59 -0.29
C ALA A 53 -0.10 0.86 -1.60
N GLY A 54 1.21 1.14 -1.53
CA GLY A 54 2.04 1.48 -2.68
C GLY A 54 2.28 0.34 -3.68
N LEU A 55 2.06 -0.91 -3.29
CA LEU A 55 2.23 -2.06 -4.19
C LEU A 55 1.08 -2.14 -5.20
N SER A 56 1.36 -2.02 -6.49
CA SER A 56 0.35 -2.08 -7.56
C SER A 56 -0.23 -3.48 -7.84
N SER A 57 0.12 -4.47 -7.04
CA SER A 57 -0.26 -5.88 -7.22
C SER A 57 -0.82 -6.51 -5.94
N LEU A 58 -1.40 -5.69 -5.06
CA LEU A 58 -2.01 -6.17 -3.81
C LEU A 58 -3.12 -7.20 -4.08
N GLU A 59 -3.89 -7.03 -5.14
CA GLU A 59 -4.98 -7.93 -5.57
C GLU A 59 -4.50 -9.33 -5.95
N ARG A 60 -3.21 -9.47 -6.31
CA ARG A 60 -2.57 -10.78 -6.59
C ARG A 60 -1.93 -11.39 -5.35
N ARG A 61 -1.72 -10.58 -4.31
CA ARG A 61 -1.03 -11.00 -3.08
C ARG A 61 -2.00 -11.37 -1.97
N PHE A 62 -3.20 -10.78 -1.97
CA PHE A 62 -4.21 -10.98 -0.95
C PHE A 62 -5.56 -11.31 -1.58
N ALA A 63 -6.23 -12.32 -1.05
CA ALA A 63 -7.60 -12.63 -1.40
C ALA A 63 -8.58 -11.67 -0.69
N ALA A 64 -9.83 -11.62 -1.16
CA ALA A 64 -10.88 -10.87 -0.49
C ALA A 64 -11.04 -11.36 0.96
N GLY A 65 -11.06 -10.42 1.91
CA GLY A 65 -11.16 -10.72 3.35
C GLY A 65 -9.83 -11.00 4.05
N GLU A 66 -8.70 -11.06 3.35
CA GLU A 66 -7.38 -11.23 4.00
C GLU A 66 -6.78 -9.93 4.54
N ILE A 67 -7.28 -8.77 4.08
CA ILE A 67 -6.89 -7.44 4.55
C ILE A 67 -8.02 -6.90 5.42
N GLN A 68 -7.77 -6.73 6.72
CA GLN A 68 -8.77 -6.22 7.66
C GLN A 68 -8.85 -4.70 7.64
N ARG A 69 -7.74 -4.00 7.35
CA ARG A 69 -7.70 -2.53 7.27
C ARG A 69 -6.42 -2.03 6.61
N PHE A 70 -6.47 -0.80 6.11
CA PHE A 70 -5.30 -0.01 5.77
C PHE A 70 -5.11 1.14 6.77
N LEU A 71 -3.85 1.46 7.04
CA LEU A 71 -3.43 2.70 7.69
C LEU A 71 -2.49 3.42 6.71
N LEU A 72 -2.97 4.51 6.12
CA LEU A 72 -2.24 5.33 5.19
C LEU A 72 -1.50 6.44 5.93
N THR A 73 -0.25 6.66 5.53
CA THR A 73 0.57 7.76 6.04
C THR A 73 0.18 9.09 5.40
N HIS A 74 -0.06 9.08 4.08
CA HIS A 74 -0.50 10.21 3.26
C HIS A 74 -0.96 9.71 1.87
N TYR A 75 -1.38 10.62 0.99
CA TYR A 75 -2.04 10.29 -0.28
C TYR A 75 -1.18 10.49 -1.54
N HIS A 76 0.15 10.51 -1.42
CA HIS A 76 0.99 10.43 -2.63
C HIS A 76 0.82 9.08 -3.32
N MET A 77 0.94 9.09 -4.65
CA MET A 77 0.63 7.95 -5.52
C MET A 77 1.39 6.68 -5.12
N ASP A 78 2.67 6.78 -4.78
CA ASP A 78 3.49 5.63 -4.38
C ASP A 78 3.11 5.03 -3.02
N HIS A 79 2.18 5.64 -2.29
CA HIS A 79 1.58 5.10 -1.06
C HIS A 79 0.14 4.62 -1.23
N VAL A 80 -0.55 4.92 -2.34
CA VAL A 80 -1.98 4.61 -2.50
C VAL A 80 -2.35 3.95 -3.83
N GLN A 81 -1.44 3.86 -4.80
CA GLN A 81 -1.74 3.35 -6.15
C GLN A 81 -2.30 1.92 -6.17
N GLY A 82 -1.98 1.09 -5.18
CA GLY A 82 -2.52 -0.28 -5.05
C GLY A 82 -4.00 -0.33 -4.64
N LEU A 83 -4.58 0.79 -4.21
CA LEU A 83 -6.00 0.88 -3.87
C LEU A 83 -6.90 0.95 -5.11
N PHE A 84 -6.40 1.48 -6.23
CA PHE A 84 -7.20 1.70 -7.44
C PHE A 84 -7.75 0.43 -8.07
N PRO A 85 -7.01 -0.69 -8.15
CA PRO A 85 -7.59 -1.97 -8.54
C PRO A 85 -8.51 -2.54 -7.46
N LEU A 86 -8.13 -2.43 -6.18
CA LEU A 86 -8.85 -3.04 -5.06
C LEU A 86 -10.25 -2.45 -4.84
N ARG A 87 -10.46 -1.15 -5.11
CA ARG A 87 -11.75 -0.48 -4.89
C ARG A 87 -12.91 -1.13 -5.65
N TRP A 88 -12.62 -1.77 -6.79
CA TRP A 88 -13.60 -2.47 -7.62
C TRP A 88 -13.80 -3.95 -7.21
N GLY A 89 -13.18 -4.39 -6.12
CA GLY A 89 -13.31 -5.75 -5.61
C GLY A 89 -14.72 -6.05 -5.10
N CYS A 90 -14.99 -7.34 -4.90
CA CYS A 90 -16.22 -7.84 -4.31
C CYS A 90 -15.94 -8.37 -2.90
N GLY A 91 -16.69 -7.91 -1.90
CA GLY A 91 -16.55 -8.35 -0.52
C GLY A 91 -17.07 -7.32 0.48
N ASN A 92 -16.75 -7.54 1.75
CA ASN A 92 -17.03 -6.56 2.81
C ASN A 92 -16.19 -5.30 2.59
N ALA A 93 -16.72 -4.16 3.06
CA ALA A 93 -15.97 -2.91 3.04
C ALA A 93 -14.68 -3.04 3.86
N ILE A 94 -13.59 -2.46 3.36
CA ILE A 94 -12.27 -2.45 3.99
C ILE A 94 -12.03 -1.08 4.59
N PRO A 95 -11.95 -0.94 5.93
CA PRO A 95 -11.62 0.31 6.59
C PRO A 95 -10.26 0.86 6.15
N ILE A 96 -10.24 2.15 5.80
CA ILE A 96 -9.05 2.94 5.51
C ILE A 96 -8.93 4.05 6.55
N TYR A 97 -7.86 4.00 7.34
CA TYR A 97 -7.49 5.06 8.26
C TYR A 97 -6.35 5.89 7.66
N GLY A 98 -6.33 7.18 7.91
CA GLY A 98 -5.29 8.07 7.41
C GLY A 98 -5.44 9.50 7.94
N PRO A 99 -4.57 10.43 7.51
CA PRO A 99 -4.70 11.84 7.85
C PRO A 99 -5.93 12.47 7.20
N ALA A 100 -6.36 13.63 7.72
CA ALA A 100 -7.37 14.47 7.09
C ALA A 100 -6.75 15.19 5.89
N ASP A 101 -6.76 14.53 4.74
CA ASP A 101 -6.47 15.11 3.45
C ASP A 101 -7.80 15.41 2.75
N GLU A 102 -8.03 16.65 2.33
CA GLU A 102 -9.27 17.04 1.66
C GLU A 102 -9.32 16.60 0.18
N GLN A 103 -8.15 16.38 -0.43
CA GLN A 103 -8.02 16.05 -1.85
C GLN A 103 -7.91 14.54 -2.05
N GLY A 104 -7.15 13.87 -1.18
CA GLY A 104 -6.81 12.47 -1.34
C GLY A 104 -5.92 12.25 -2.56
N CYS A 105 -6.18 11.18 -3.32
CA CYS A 105 -5.47 10.89 -4.55
C CYS A 105 -6.46 10.64 -5.70
N ASP A 106 -6.41 11.50 -6.71
CA ASP A 106 -7.31 11.45 -7.88
C ASP A 106 -8.80 11.37 -7.47
N ASP A 107 -9.54 10.39 -7.96
CA ASP A 107 -10.97 10.19 -7.71
C ASP A 107 -11.26 9.22 -6.56
N LEU A 108 -10.26 8.84 -5.76
CA LEU A 108 -10.38 7.74 -4.79
C LEU A 108 -11.45 8.00 -3.73
N PHE A 109 -11.62 9.24 -3.27
CA PHE A 109 -12.71 9.61 -2.35
C PHE A 109 -14.08 9.71 -3.02
N LYS A 110 -14.13 10.06 -4.32
CA LYS A 110 -15.38 10.19 -5.07
C LYS A 110 -15.95 8.82 -5.44
N HIS A 111 -15.06 7.87 -5.75
CA HIS A 111 -15.39 6.52 -6.18
C HIS A 111 -14.61 5.49 -5.35
N PRO A 112 -14.93 5.37 -4.03
CA PRO A 112 -14.13 4.54 -3.13
C PRO A 112 -14.46 3.05 -3.22
N GLY A 113 -15.60 2.68 -3.83
CA GLY A 113 -16.02 1.28 -3.99
C GLY A 113 -16.10 0.57 -2.64
N ILE A 114 -15.39 -0.55 -2.47
CA ILE A 114 -15.34 -1.28 -1.18
C ILE A 114 -14.41 -0.64 -0.14
N LEU A 115 -13.73 0.47 -0.43
CA LEU A 115 -12.83 1.13 0.51
C LEU A 115 -13.63 2.08 1.42
N ALA A 116 -13.61 1.87 2.73
CA ALA A 116 -14.33 2.69 3.69
C ALA A 116 -13.39 3.67 4.38
N PHE A 117 -13.30 4.91 3.87
CA PHE A 117 -12.47 5.96 4.48
C PHE A 117 -13.08 6.46 5.79
N HIS A 118 -12.29 6.40 6.87
CA HIS A 118 -12.67 6.86 8.20
C HIS A 118 -12.04 8.22 8.53
N PRO A 119 -12.64 8.98 9.47
CA PRO A 119 -12.01 10.16 10.05
C PRO A 119 -10.63 9.83 10.65
N PRO A 120 -9.73 10.83 10.76
CA PRO A 120 -8.42 10.64 11.36
C PRO A 120 -8.51 10.09 12.78
N LEU A 121 -7.53 9.28 13.15
CA LEU A 121 -7.40 8.77 14.50
C LEU A 121 -7.04 9.94 15.43
N THR A 122 -7.87 10.17 16.45
CA THR A 122 -7.55 11.10 17.54
C THR A 122 -6.71 10.37 18.59
N PRO A 123 -5.56 10.93 19.02
CA PRO A 123 -4.86 10.46 20.21
C PRO A 123 -5.81 10.48 21.41
N LEU A 124 -5.69 9.47 22.27
CA LEU A 124 -6.36 9.43 23.57
C LEU A 124 -5.76 10.45 24.53
#